data_AF-A0A0F2LNK3-F1
#
_entry.id   AF-A0A0F2LNK3-F1
#
_cell.length_a   1.000
_cell.length_b   1.000
_cell.length_c   1.000
_cell.angle_alpha   90.00
_cell.angle_beta   90.00
_cell.angle_gamma   90.00
#
_symmetry.space_group_name_H-M   'P 1'
#
loop_
_entity.id
_entity.type
_entity.pdbx_description
1 polymer ?
#
loop_
_entity_poly.entity_id
_entity_poly.type
_entity_poly.pdbx_seq_one_letter_code
_entity_poly.pdbx_strand_id
1 'polypeptide(L)'
;MIAKNRMAKLYEEIEKVQKGNLSITEQGILNFLKDQIKMEEDVLSQFEKNYSENKSNEAITSFMTLVQRANVMFYYLVQPTVLSSFTSGKMEGLVQELIDALTFAVSEATMMIKSMSKGLGIDSLTVSLNSNPPSISVSMVFKSA
;
A
#
# COMPACT_ATOMS: atom_id res chain seq x y z
N MET A 1 -13.78 1.66 -1.93
CA MET A 1 -13.00 1.60 -0.67
C MET A 1 -12.57 2.99 -0.22
N ILE A 2 -12.47 3.26 1.08
CA ILE A 2 -11.98 4.55 1.61
C ILE A 2 -10.50 4.74 1.26
N ALA A 3 -9.72 3.66 1.32
CA ALA A 3 -8.30 3.64 1.00
C ALA A 3 -8.00 4.13 -0.42
N LYS A 4 -8.83 3.73 -1.41
CA LYS A 4 -8.70 4.20 -2.79
C LYS A 4 -8.83 5.71 -2.90
N ASN A 5 -9.79 6.31 -2.19
CA ASN A 5 -9.97 7.76 -2.17
C ASN A 5 -8.79 8.48 -1.49
N ARG A 6 -8.16 7.85 -0.49
CA ARG A 6 -6.95 8.39 0.14
C ARG A 6 -5.75 8.37 -0.82
N MET A 7 -5.55 7.27 -1.55
CA MET A 7 -4.50 7.18 -2.57
C MET A 7 -4.65 8.23 -3.67
N ALA A 8 -5.88 8.42 -4.16
CA ALA A 8 -6.16 9.43 -5.19
C ALA A 8 -5.86 10.86 -4.72
N LYS A 9 -6.23 11.20 -3.48
CA LYS A 9 -5.90 12.51 -2.89
C LYS A 9 -4.40 12.72 -2.74
N LEU A 10 -3.69 11.69 -2.27
CA LEU A 10 -2.24 11.74 -2.16
C LEU A 10 -1.57 11.92 -3.53
N TYR A 11 -2.08 11.24 -4.56
CA TYR A 11 -1.61 11.45 -5.94
C TYR A 11 -1.76 12.92 -6.37
N GLU A 12 -2.91 13.53 -6.12
CA GLU A 12 -3.15 14.95 -6.43
C GLU A 12 -2.23 15.89 -5.65
N GLU A 13 -1.92 15.58 -4.39
CA GLU A 13 -0.98 16.36 -3.59
C GLU A 13 0.45 16.28 -4.12
N ILE A 14 0.88 15.09 -4.54
CA ILE A 14 2.19 14.88 -5.15
C ILE A 14 2.29 15.56 -6.52
N GLU A 15 1.19 15.64 -7.29
CA GLU A 15 1.14 16.41 -8.54
C GLU A 15 1.34 17.91 -8.34
N LYS A 16 0.92 18.46 -7.19
CA LYS A 16 1.08 19.89 -6.87
C LYS A 16 2.52 20.28 -6.52
N VAL A 17 3.41 19.31 -6.30
CA VAL A 17 4.83 19.58 -5.99
C VAL A 17 5.54 20.12 -7.23
N GLN A 18 5.93 21.39 -7.18
CA GLN A 18 6.67 22.03 -8.27
C GLN A 18 8.09 21.43 -8.39
N LYS A 19 8.33 20.70 -9.47
CA LYS A 19 9.61 20.01 -9.76
C LYS A 19 10.83 20.95 -9.83
N GLY A 20 10.63 22.23 -10.14
CA GLY A 20 11.71 23.22 -10.30
C GLY A 20 12.49 23.55 -9.01
N ASN A 21 11.95 23.19 -7.83
CA ASN A 21 12.61 23.39 -6.54
C ASN A 21 13.22 22.11 -5.96
N LEU A 22 13.21 21.02 -6.71
CA LEU A 22 13.69 19.71 -6.28
C LEU A 22 15.03 19.38 -6.95
N SER A 23 15.94 18.80 -6.20
CA SER A 23 17.14 18.14 -6.74
C SER A 23 16.77 17.00 -7.69
N ILE A 24 17.73 16.56 -8.52
CA ILE A 24 17.53 15.42 -9.45
C ILE A 24 17.09 14.18 -8.67
N THR A 25 17.66 13.94 -7.49
CA THR A 25 17.31 12.83 -6.60
C THR A 25 15.87 12.92 -6.13
N GLU A 26 15.45 14.09 -5.63
CA GLU A 26 14.07 14.30 -5.17
C GLU A 26 13.05 14.19 -6.32
N GLN A 27 13.41 14.63 -7.53
CA GLN A 27 12.57 14.44 -8.71
C GLN A 27 12.42 12.96 -9.06
N GLY A 28 13.50 12.18 -8.95
CA GLY A 28 13.47 10.72 -9.13
C GLY A 28 12.57 10.03 -8.10
N ILE A 29 12.69 10.42 -6.82
CA ILE A 29 11.83 9.92 -5.75
C ILE A 29 10.36 10.28 -6.02
N LEU A 30 10.06 11.54 -6.36
CA LEU A 30 8.70 11.99 -6.65
C LEU A 30 8.06 11.18 -7.79
N ASN A 31 8.79 10.95 -8.88
CA ASN A 31 8.30 10.14 -10.01
C ASN A 31 8.04 8.69 -9.57
N PHE A 32 8.97 8.10 -8.80
CA PHE A 32 8.75 6.76 -8.25
C PHE A 32 7.48 6.68 -7.41
N LEU A 33 7.26 7.63 -6.49
CA LEU A 33 6.06 7.65 -5.64
C LEU A 33 4.78 7.77 -6.47
N LYS A 34 4.76 8.63 -7.50
CA LYS A 34 3.63 8.76 -8.43
C LYS A 34 3.28 7.45 -9.12
N ASP A 35 4.29 6.75 -9.64
CA ASP A 35 4.10 5.48 -10.33
C ASP A 35 3.60 4.40 -9.35
N GLN A 36 4.15 4.36 -8.14
CA GLN A 36 3.72 3.39 -7.14
C GLN A 36 2.27 3.62 -6.68
N ILE A 37 1.85 4.87 -6.46
CA ILE A 37 0.47 5.18 -6.03
C ILE A 37 -0.53 4.76 -7.09
N LYS A 38 -0.27 5.04 -8.37
CA LYS A 38 -1.15 4.58 -9.47
C LYS A 38 -1.30 3.06 -9.49
N MET A 39 -0.18 2.35 -9.37
CA MET A 39 -0.21 0.90 -9.35
C MET A 39 -0.95 0.36 -8.11
N GLU A 40 -0.90 1.03 -6.95
CA GLU A 40 -1.71 0.66 -5.79
C GLU A 40 -3.19 0.93 -5.98
N GLU A 41 -3.56 2.05 -6.61
CA GLU A 41 -4.96 2.32 -6.98
C GLU A 41 -5.52 1.24 -7.91
N ASP A 42 -4.72 0.77 -8.86
CA ASP A 42 -5.09 -0.32 -9.76
C ASP A 42 -5.32 -1.63 -8.98
N VAL A 43 -4.40 -1.99 -8.08
CA VAL A 43 -4.53 -3.19 -7.24
C VAL A 43 -5.74 -3.10 -6.31
N LEU A 44 -5.98 -1.94 -5.69
CA LEU A 44 -7.17 -1.71 -4.85
C LEU A 44 -8.45 -1.80 -5.67
N SER A 45 -8.45 -1.28 -6.90
CA SER A 45 -9.60 -1.37 -7.80
C SER A 45 -9.88 -2.82 -8.21
N GLN A 46 -8.84 -3.60 -8.49
CA GLN A 46 -8.97 -5.04 -8.78
C GLN A 46 -9.46 -5.80 -7.56
N PHE A 47 -8.95 -5.50 -6.37
CA PHE A 47 -9.40 -6.10 -5.12
C PHE A 47 -10.88 -5.82 -4.87
N GLU A 48 -11.31 -4.57 -4.96
CA GLU A 48 -12.72 -4.16 -4.76
C GLU A 48 -13.66 -4.81 -5.80
N LYS A 49 -13.21 -4.92 -7.05
CA LYS A 49 -13.94 -5.64 -8.09
C LYS A 49 -14.05 -7.13 -7.78
N ASN A 50 -12.94 -7.80 -7.47
CA ASN A 50 -12.93 -9.24 -7.18
C ASN A 50 -13.75 -9.55 -5.91
N TYR A 51 -13.69 -8.68 -4.91
CA TYR A 51 -14.53 -8.75 -3.71
C TYR A 51 -16.02 -8.65 -4.06
N SER A 52 -16.42 -7.62 -4.80
CA SER A 52 -17.84 -7.38 -5.13
C SER A 52 -18.43 -8.45 -6.06
N GLU A 53 -17.61 -9.02 -6.94
CA GLU A 53 -17.98 -10.12 -7.84
C GLU A 53 -17.92 -11.51 -7.16
N ASN A 54 -17.65 -11.59 -5.85
CA ASN A 54 -17.46 -12.85 -5.09
C ASN A 54 -16.39 -13.77 -5.68
N LYS A 55 -15.38 -13.21 -6.36
CA LYS A 55 -14.21 -13.92 -6.90
C LYS A 55 -13.13 -14.02 -5.82
N SER A 56 -13.37 -14.92 -4.86
CA SER A 56 -12.65 -14.89 -3.59
C SER A 56 -11.16 -15.24 -3.72
N ASN A 57 -10.77 -16.14 -4.64
CA ASN A 57 -9.36 -16.47 -4.89
C ASN A 57 -8.61 -15.29 -5.51
N GLU A 58 -9.25 -14.60 -6.45
CA GLU A 58 -8.74 -13.41 -7.09
C GLU A 58 -8.67 -12.23 -6.10
N ALA A 59 -9.64 -12.11 -5.19
CA ALA A 59 -9.60 -11.13 -4.11
C ALA A 59 -8.43 -11.39 -3.13
N ILE A 60 -8.18 -12.65 -2.74
CA ILE A 60 -7.00 -13.01 -1.94
C ILE A 60 -5.72 -12.66 -2.72
N THR A 61 -5.66 -12.97 -4.01
CA THR A 61 -4.48 -12.68 -4.84
C THR A 61 -4.21 -11.18 -4.92
N SER A 62 -5.24 -10.36 -5.16
CA SER A 62 -5.12 -8.89 -5.14
C SER A 62 -4.71 -8.37 -3.76
N PHE A 63 -5.23 -8.95 -2.67
CA PHE A 63 -4.82 -8.60 -1.31
C PHE A 63 -3.35 -8.91 -1.03
N MET A 64 -2.87 -10.10 -1.40
CA MET A 64 -1.44 -10.45 -1.24
C MET A 64 -0.56 -9.54 -2.11
N THR A 65 -1.03 -9.16 -3.30
CA THR A 65 -0.34 -8.19 -4.16
C THR A 65 -0.24 -6.81 -3.51
N LEU A 66 -1.33 -6.32 -2.91
CA LEU A 66 -1.35 -5.05 -2.15
C LEU A 66 -0.31 -5.07 -1.02
N VAL A 67 -0.25 -6.15 -0.24
CA VAL A 67 0.72 -6.31 0.85
C VAL A 67 2.16 -6.35 0.34
N GLN A 68 2.41 -7.09 -0.74
CA GLN A 68 3.73 -7.17 -1.36
C GLN A 68 4.21 -5.79 -1.83
N ARG A 69 3.33 -5.03 -2.49
CA ARG A 69 3.67 -3.71 -3.01
C ARG A 69 3.86 -2.67 -1.89
N ALA A 70 3.04 -2.70 -0.85
CA ALA A 70 3.26 -1.91 0.37
C ALA A 70 4.66 -2.16 0.95
N ASN A 71 5.09 -3.43 1.03
CA ASN A 71 6.43 -3.79 1.49
C ASN A 71 7.53 -3.24 0.57
N VAL A 72 7.39 -3.35 -0.75
CA VAL A 72 8.35 -2.78 -1.72
C VAL A 72 8.52 -1.28 -1.49
N MET A 73 7.43 -0.55 -1.25
CA MET A 73 7.50 0.88 -0.93
C MET A 73 8.18 1.14 0.40
N PHE A 74 7.85 0.38 1.46
CA PHE A 74 8.54 0.51 2.74
C PHE A 74 10.04 0.32 2.61
N TYR A 75 10.47 -0.72 1.89
CA TYR A 75 11.89 -0.96 1.63
C TYR A 75 12.55 0.17 0.86
N TYR A 76 11.87 0.76 -0.12
CA TYR A 76 12.39 1.91 -0.86
C TYR A 76 12.51 3.16 0.02
N LEU A 77 11.48 3.46 0.81
CA LEU A 77 11.42 4.66 1.65
C LEU A 77 12.46 4.67 2.76
N VAL A 78 12.90 3.50 3.24
CA VAL A 78 13.94 3.38 4.27
C VAL A 78 15.37 3.32 3.72
N GLN A 79 15.57 3.41 2.40
CA GLN A 79 16.92 3.48 1.85
C GLN A 79 17.61 4.75 2.34
N PRO A 80 18.89 4.69 2.79
CA PRO A 80 19.57 5.85 3.39
C PRO A 80 19.57 7.11 2.50
N THR A 81 19.72 6.93 1.19
CA THR A 81 19.68 8.01 0.19
C THR A 81 18.31 8.68 0.11
N VAL A 82 17.26 7.87 0.17
CA VAL A 82 15.86 8.31 0.14
C VAL A 82 15.51 9.02 1.45
N LEU A 83 15.84 8.43 2.60
CA LEU A 83 15.67 9.05 3.92
C LEU A 83 16.39 10.40 4.04
N SER A 84 17.63 10.49 3.57
CA SER A 84 18.40 11.75 3.62
C SER A 84 17.71 12.88 2.85
N SER A 85 17.02 12.53 1.75
CA SER A 85 16.27 13.49 0.93
C SER A 85 14.98 13.96 1.61
N PHE A 86 14.45 13.19 2.58
CA PHE A 86 13.28 13.58 3.36
C PHE A 86 13.64 14.54 4.49
N THR A 87 14.74 14.26 5.21
CA THR A 87 15.17 15.06 6.36
C THR A 87 15.55 16.51 6.02
N SER A 88 15.77 16.82 4.74
CA SER A 88 16.15 18.14 4.25
C SER A 88 15.05 18.88 3.47
N GLY A 89 13.86 18.29 3.29
CA GLY A 89 12.96 18.71 2.21
C GLY A 89 11.46 18.70 2.53
N LYS A 90 10.67 19.15 1.54
CA LYS A 90 9.18 19.21 1.59
C LYS A 90 8.50 17.84 1.42
N MET A 91 9.28 16.77 1.31
CA MET A 91 8.81 15.42 0.96
C MET A 91 8.41 14.59 2.19
N GLU A 92 8.83 14.98 3.39
CA GLU A 92 8.55 14.24 4.63
C GLU A 92 7.03 14.00 4.83
N GLY A 93 6.22 15.06 4.71
CA GLY A 93 4.77 14.95 4.88
C GLY A 93 4.10 14.03 3.86
N LEU A 94 4.55 14.08 2.60
CA LEU A 94 4.02 13.20 1.53
C LEU A 94 4.37 11.74 1.77
N VAL A 95 5.56 11.48 2.32
CA VAL A 95 6.01 10.13 2.64
C VAL A 95 5.26 9.57 3.85
N GLN A 96 5.03 10.38 4.89
CA GLN A 96 4.22 9.99 6.04
C GLN A 96 2.79 9.66 5.60
N GLU A 97 2.16 10.54 4.81
CA GLU A 97 0.80 10.30 4.30
C GLU A 97 0.75 9.05 3.39
N LEU A 98 1.80 8.77 2.61
CA LEU A 98 1.89 7.53 1.84
C LEU A 98 1.93 6.29 2.74
N ILE A 99 2.79 6.29 3.77
CA ILE A 99 2.88 5.16 4.71
C ILE A 99 1.54 4.92 5.41
N ASP A 100 0.88 6.01 5.82
CA ASP A 100 -0.44 5.96 6.45
C ASP A 100 -1.51 5.44 5.49
N ALA A 101 -1.51 5.92 4.24
CA ALA A 101 -2.44 5.46 3.21
C ALA A 101 -2.25 3.96 2.91
N LEU A 102 -1.02 3.47 2.82
CA LEU A 102 -0.72 2.06 2.57
C LEU A 102 -1.14 1.17 3.73
N THR A 103 -0.80 1.57 4.96
CA THR A 103 -1.16 0.85 6.17
C THR A 103 -2.68 0.78 6.32
N PHE A 104 -3.38 1.88 6.03
CA PHE A 104 -4.83 1.94 6.01
C PHE A 104 -5.43 1.05 4.92
N ALA A 105 -4.86 1.05 3.70
CA ALA A 105 -5.30 0.22 2.58
C ALA A 105 -5.24 -1.28 2.92
N VAL A 106 -4.12 -1.73 3.47
CA VAL A 106 -3.96 -3.12 3.91
C VAL A 106 -4.94 -3.45 5.03
N SER A 107 -5.16 -2.53 5.97
CA SER A 107 -6.09 -2.74 7.08
C SER A 107 -7.54 -2.88 6.60
N GLU A 108 -8.00 -2.01 5.71
CA GLU A 108 -9.33 -2.08 5.12
C GLU A 108 -9.51 -3.37 4.31
N ALA A 109 -8.53 -3.73 3.48
CA ALA A 109 -8.56 -4.97 2.70
C ALA A 109 -8.57 -6.22 3.60
N THR A 110 -7.83 -6.20 4.72
CA THR A 110 -7.83 -7.27 5.73
C THR A 110 -9.22 -7.46 6.34
N MET A 111 -9.91 -6.37 6.68
CA MET A 111 -11.28 -6.43 7.21
C MET A 111 -12.25 -7.03 6.18
N MET A 112 -12.08 -6.69 4.90
CA MET A 112 -12.86 -7.25 3.80
C MET A 112 -12.57 -8.74 3.58
N ILE A 113 -11.31 -9.20 3.61
CA ILE A 113 -11.03 -10.65 3.56
C ILE A 113 -11.63 -11.37 4.77
N LYS A 114 -11.57 -10.76 5.97
CA LYS A 114 -12.14 -11.35 7.18
C LYS A 114 -13.66 -11.55 7.07
N SER A 115 -14.39 -10.65 6.39
CA SER A 115 -15.84 -10.79 6.21
C SER A 115 -16.21 -12.01 5.33
N MET A 116 -15.36 -12.39 4.38
CA MET A 116 -15.55 -13.55 3.50
C MET A 116 -14.89 -14.85 4.00
N SER A 117 -14.14 -14.80 5.11
CA SER A 117 -13.35 -15.92 5.66
C SER A 117 -14.11 -17.23 5.81
N LYS A 118 -15.38 -17.18 6.26
CA LYS A 118 -16.24 -18.36 6.43
C LYS A 118 -16.53 -19.09 5.12
N GLY A 119 -16.75 -18.36 4.03
CA GLY A 119 -17.01 -18.94 2.70
C GLY A 119 -15.75 -19.47 2.02
N LEU A 120 -14.59 -18.97 2.44
CA LEU A 120 -13.28 -19.32 1.91
C LEU A 120 -12.58 -20.49 2.61
N GLY A 121 -13.16 -20.99 3.70
CA GLY A 121 -12.48 -21.97 4.55
C GLY A 121 -11.24 -21.39 5.23
N ILE A 122 -11.18 -20.08 5.45
CA ILE A 122 -10.09 -19.46 6.23
C ILE A 122 -10.44 -19.58 7.70
N ASP A 123 -9.61 -20.28 8.47
CA ASP A 123 -9.74 -20.43 9.92
C ASP A 123 -9.16 -19.22 10.67
N SER A 124 -8.03 -18.71 10.20
CA SER A 124 -7.44 -17.52 10.78
C SER A 124 -6.70 -16.69 9.75
N LEU A 125 -6.75 -15.37 9.94
CA LEU A 125 -5.99 -14.37 9.20
C LEU A 125 -5.29 -13.48 10.23
N THR A 126 -3.96 -13.49 10.20
CA THR A 126 -3.11 -12.68 11.05
C THR A 126 -2.32 -11.73 10.17
N VAL A 127 -2.39 -10.44 10.48
CA VAL A 127 -1.61 -9.40 9.82
C VAL A 127 -0.77 -8.72 10.90
N SER A 128 0.54 -8.64 10.69
CA SER A 128 1.46 -7.99 11.62
C SER A 128 2.35 -6.98 10.90
N LEU A 129 2.69 -5.91 11.62
CA LEU A 129 3.64 -4.91 11.17
C LEU A 129 4.96 -5.12 11.92
N ASN A 130 6.03 -5.34 11.18
CA ASN A 130 7.39 -5.34 11.70
C ASN A 130 8.00 -3.97 11.47
N SER A 131 8.87 -3.51 12.37
CA SER A 131 9.43 -2.16 12.33
C SER A 131 10.86 -2.07 11.79
N ASN A 132 11.58 -3.19 11.65
CA ASN A 132 12.99 -3.16 11.27
C ASN A 132 13.42 -4.38 10.41
N PRO A 133 13.48 -4.24 9.08
CA PRO A 133 12.93 -3.13 8.28
C PRO A 133 11.38 -3.13 8.33
N PRO A 134 10.73 -1.95 8.12
CA PRO A 134 9.28 -1.87 8.07
C PRO A 134 8.70 -2.83 7.04
N SER A 135 7.80 -3.71 7.48
CA SER A 135 7.15 -4.69 6.61
C SER A 135 5.84 -5.17 7.22
N ILE A 136 4.89 -5.52 6.37
CA ILE A 136 3.65 -6.17 6.70
C ILE A 136 3.81 -7.66 6.38
N SER A 137 3.57 -8.51 7.39
CA SER A 137 3.47 -9.94 7.20
C SER A 137 2.01 -10.38 7.31
N VAL A 138 1.63 -11.32 6.46
CA VAL A 138 0.29 -11.92 6.44
C VAL A 138 0.45 -13.42 6.58
N SER A 139 -0.28 -13.99 7.53
CA SER A 139 -0.43 -15.43 7.72
C SER A 139 -1.90 -15.79 7.61
N MET A 140 -2.21 -16.77 6.75
CA MET A 140 -3.55 -17.25 6.50
C MET A 140 -3.57 -18.76 6.70
N VAL A 141 -4.42 -19.23 7.62
CA VAL A 141 -4.62 -20.66 7.88
C VAL A 141 -5.95 -21.06 7.27
N PHE A 142 -5.92 -22.09 6.43
CA PHE A 142 -7.11 -22.70 5.85
C PHE A 142 -7.54 -23.90 6.69
N LYS A 143 -8.85 -24.15 6.74
CA LYS A 143 -9.43 -25.38 7.28
C LYS A 143 -8.81 -26.55 6.55
N SER A 144 -8.24 -27.47 7.33
CA SER A 144 -7.93 -28.81 6.85
C SER A 144 -9.23 -29.43 6.33
N ALA A 145 -9.22 -29.87 5.07
CA ALA A 145 -10.32 -30.64 4.49
C ALA A 145 -10.53 -31.97 5.22
#